data_AF-A0A151GYS3-F1
#
_entry.id   AF-A0A151GYS3-F1
#
_cell.length_a   1.000
_cell.length_b   1.000
_cell.length_c   1.000
_cell.angle_alpha   90.00
_cell.angle_beta   90.00
_cell.angle_gamma   90.00
#
_symmetry.space_group_name_H-M   'P 1'
#
loop_
_entity.id
_entity.type
_entity.pdbx_description
1 polymer ?
#
loop_
_entity_poly.entity_id
_entity_poly.type
_entity_poly.pdbx_seq_one_letter_code
_entity_poly.pdbx_strand_id
1 'polypeptide(L)'
;MPEITITRQIVIGGRDRYLLNSRNAQLKEVRDFFHCCQMNINSPHFMIQQGKITKVINMKPKEVLGLIEEVSGTRMYELKRGNAVKLMQKKEQKLQEISVVLREEIEPTIERLRKEKQEYFNFVSMKEEMQRFQRFDVAYRFYSAKQLLQQGTSDFDELTQKKAEIEAQIAECDRETAAAQKQLEDVDTEREKLDGPLQRVRQKKEEVEKLLAKRHSEEKTARRDLKLFSDALEDLKKEEQKLAKKLAEKRASRLSETSHAEAAEEEVKRVKDALENAEKKLEGLSTGGAEAGGGASLREKLKQAKTKAAQLEAEEEDLKTELKHVDEELRQVRAKLNKSGESAAQMTTQRDAAAARVAALEKQLAAEAVDEEKLASLREEMKLCRREIDAAKHEAQESQHELNSWSKIAVRLPRGMHPHKLHGQVFELVELKNDYLDFAKALQLLVGGKLEYVVVEDKDASKAIFKENNFASSRRRVTLLPIQDCQVGKICDTAVRLTHLAL
;
A
#
# COMPACT_ATOMS: atom_id res chain seq x y z
N MET A 1 29.40 95.95 119.41
CA MET A 1 29.14 96.20 117.97
C MET A 1 29.45 94.91 117.22
N PRO A 2 28.82 94.61 116.08
CA PRO A 2 29.24 93.49 115.24
C PRO A 2 30.63 93.77 114.66
N GLU A 3 31.59 92.93 114.99
CA GLU A 3 32.97 93.00 114.47
C GLU A 3 33.12 92.12 113.22
N ILE A 4 33.96 92.54 112.27
CA ILE A 4 34.26 91.78 111.06
C ILE A 4 35.77 91.57 111.00
N THR A 5 36.20 90.30 111.09
CA THR A 5 37.62 89.92 111.08
C THR A 5 38.01 89.44 109.69
N ILE A 6 38.97 90.14 109.07
CA ILE A 6 39.51 89.78 107.75
C ILE A 6 40.99 89.42 107.93
N THR A 7 41.37 88.21 107.57
CA THR A 7 42.73 87.71 107.75
C THR A 7 43.29 87.22 106.43
N ARG A 8 44.45 87.77 106.01
CA ARG A 8 45.28 87.18 104.94
C ARG A 8 46.41 86.39 105.59
N GLN A 9 46.45 85.09 105.34
CA GLN A 9 47.56 84.22 105.74
C GLN A 9 48.45 83.97 104.52
N ILE A 10 49.69 84.44 104.58
CA ILE A 10 50.71 84.15 103.57
C ILE A 10 51.44 82.89 104.03
N VAL A 11 51.18 81.75 103.38
CA VAL A 11 51.82 80.48 103.73
C VAL A 11 53.16 80.35 103.01
N ILE A 12 54.18 79.85 103.71
CA ILE A 12 55.50 79.53 103.13
C ILE A 12 55.29 78.62 101.91
N GLY A 13 55.82 79.01 100.75
CA GLY A 13 55.47 78.43 99.45
C GLY A 13 54.52 79.29 98.60
N GLY A 14 54.27 80.54 98.98
CA GLY A 14 53.66 81.56 98.11
C GLY A 14 52.15 81.45 97.90
N ARG A 15 51.45 80.60 98.67
CA ARG A 15 49.99 80.49 98.62
C ARG A 15 49.35 81.45 99.61
N ASP A 16 48.62 82.43 99.09
CA ASP A 16 47.72 83.26 99.89
C ASP A 16 46.46 82.47 100.27
N ARG A 17 46.07 82.52 101.55
CA ARG A 17 44.74 82.16 102.03
C ARG A 17 44.05 83.40 102.58
N TYR A 18 42.81 83.63 102.17
CA TYR A 18 41.98 84.72 102.66
C TYR A 18 40.87 84.15 103.54
N LEU A 19 40.67 84.75 104.72
CA LEU A 19 39.62 84.37 105.66
C LEU A 19 38.73 85.57 105.98
N LEU A 20 37.42 85.36 105.93
CA LEU A 20 36.39 86.31 106.34
C LEU A 20 35.63 85.69 107.52
N ASN A 21 35.72 86.30 108.70
CA ASN A 21 35.22 85.75 109.97
C ASN A 21 35.62 84.27 110.16
N SER A 22 36.91 83.98 110.03
CA SER A 22 37.54 82.65 110.09
C SER A 22 37.06 81.61 109.06
N ARG A 23 36.18 81.97 108.11
CA ARG A 23 35.82 81.11 106.96
C ARG A 23 36.76 81.37 105.79
N ASN A 24 37.26 80.31 105.18
CA ASN A 24 38.08 80.39 103.96
C ASN A 24 37.23 80.98 102.82
N ALA A 25 37.68 82.09 102.23
CA ALA A 25 36.99 82.83 101.18
C ALA A 25 37.91 83.01 99.96
N GLN A 26 37.33 83.05 98.77
CA GLN A 26 38.10 83.36 97.57
C GLN A 26 38.52 84.83 97.55
N LEU A 27 39.67 85.14 96.94
CA LEU A 27 40.11 86.53 96.74
C LEU A 27 39.05 87.39 96.04
N LYS A 28 38.25 86.80 95.15
CA LYS A 28 37.12 87.49 94.52
C LYS A 28 36.04 87.88 95.54
N GLU A 29 35.66 86.99 96.43
CA GLU A 29 34.61 87.23 97.43
C GLU A 29 35.05 88.29 98.44
N VAL A 30 36.31 88.24 98.90
CA VAL A 30 36.88 89.28 99.78
C VAL A 30 36.98 90.62 99.04
N ARG A 31 37.40 90.62 97.77
CA ARG A 31 37.39 91.84 96.94
C ARG A 31 35.97 92.40 96.79
N ASP A 32 34.99 91.57 96.45
CA ASP A 32 33.59 91.96 96.26
C ASP A 32 32.99 92.49 97.59
N PHE A 33 33.33 91.88 98.74
CA PHE A 33 32.98 92.39 100.07
C PHE A 33 33.50 93.82 100.31
N PHE A 34 34.79 94.05 100.06
CA PHE A 34 35.35 95.40 100.20
C PHE A 34 34.73 96.40 99.22
N HIS A 35 34.37 95.98 97.99
CA HIS A 35 33.62 96.83 97.05
C HIS A 35 32.21 97.18 97.57
N CYS A 36 31.52 96.28 98.27
CA CYS A 36 30.26 96.59 98.95
C CYS A 36 30.45 97.65 100.06
N CYS A 37 31.59 97.65 100.74
CA CYS A 37 32.00 98.69 101.69
C CYS A 37 32.58 99.96 101.01
N GLN A 38 32.42 100.12 99.69
CA GLN A 38 32.98 101.22 98.89
C GLN A 38 34.52 101.36 98.96
N MET A 39 35.22 100.31 99.38
CA MET A 39 36.68 100.26 99.44
C MET A 39 37.24 99.37 98.32
N ASN A 40 37.89 99.96 97.32
CA ASN A 40 38.56 99.17 96.29
C ASN A 40 40.01 98.85 96.68
N ILE A 41 40.30 97.57 96.88
CA ILE A 41 41.65 97.09 97.18
C ILE A 41 42.61 97.33 96.00
N ASN A 42 42.12 97.30 94.76
CA ASN A 42 42.97 97.39 93.56
C ASN A 42 43.35 98.82 93.19
N SER A 43 42.55 99.81 93.61
CA SER A 43 42.81 101.24 93.43
C SER A 43 42.42 102.00 94.70
N PRO A 44 43.22 101.91 95.78
CA PRO A 44 42.81 102.37 97.10
C PRO A 44 42.85 103.89 97.20
N HIS A 45 41.78 104.59 96.81
CA HIS A 45 41.70 106.07 96.89
C HIS A 45 41.80 106.58 98.34
N PHE A 46 41.52 105.73 99.31
CA PHE A 46 41.74 105.95 100.76
C PHE A 46 43.21 105.93 101.21
N MET A 47 44.17 105.61 100.34
CA MET A 47 45.59 105.50 100.70
C MET A 47 46.49 106.26 99.71
N ILE A 48 47.25 107.24 100.22
CA ILE A 48 48.20 108.04 99.43
C ILE A 48 49.59 107.41 99.53
N GLN A 49 50.01 106.74 98.46
CA GLN A 49 51.38 106.22 98.30
C GLN A 49 52.25 107.22 97.53
N GLN A 50 53.58 107.13 97.69
CA GLN A 50 54.53 107.98 96.97
C GLN A 50 54.33 107.87 95.45
N GLY A 51 54.38 109.00 94.74
CA GLY A 51 54.14 109.08 93.28
C GLY A 51 52.67 109.07 92.85
N LYS A 52 51.72 108.85 93.77
CA LYS A 52 50.28 108.77 93.42
C LYS A 52 49.69 110.10 92.93
N ILE A 53 50.18 111.24 93.43
CA ILE A 53 49.76 112.58 92.98
C ILE A 53 50.13 112.78 91.49
N THR A 54 51.37 112.49 91.12
CA THR A 54 51.84 112.53 89.71
C THR A 54 51.06 111.58 88.82
N LYS A 55 50.64 110.42 89.34
CA LYS A 55 49.76 109.50 88.61
C LYS A 55 48.38 110.10 88.35
N VAL A 56 47.74 110.75 89.34
CA VAL A 56 46.43 111.41 89.19
C VAL A 56 46.48 112.50 88.12
N ILE A 57 47.52 113.35 88.12
CA ILE A 57 47.72 114.41 87.13
C ILE A 57 47.84 113.85 85.70
N ASN A 58 48.46 112.68 85.54
CA ASN A 58 48.71 112.04 84.25
C ASN A 58 47.73 110.90 83.91
N MET A 59 46.56 110.80 84.57
CA MET A 59 45.58 109.76 84.27
C MET A 59 44.99 109.93 82.87
N LYS A 60 44.89 108.83 82.12
CA LYS A 60 44.19 108.81 80.84
C LYS A 60 42.68 108.96 81.05
N PRO A 61 41.90 109.49 80.09
CA PRO A 61 40.45 109.67 80.26
C PRO A 61 39.68 108.41 80.68
N LYS A 62 40.12 107.21 80.26
CA LYS A 62 39.53 105.93 80.71
C LYS A 62 39.82 105.58 82.18
N GLU A 63 40.93 106.06 82.72
CA GLU A 63 41.34 105.88 84.11
C GLU A 63 40.62 106.91 85.01
N VAL A 64 40.48 108.15 84.53
CA VAL A 64 39.62 109.18 85.16
C VAL A 64 38.16 108.74 85.21
N LEU A 65 37.63 108.19 84.11
CA LEU A 65 36.29 107.61 84.09
C LEU A 65 36.17 106.46 85.09
N GLY A 66 37.15 105.55 85.15
CA GLY A 66 37.17 104.47 86.14
C GLY A 66 37.14 104.96 87.59
N LEU A 67 37.86 106.04 87.90
CA LEU A 67 37.82 106.73 89.19
C LEU A 67 36.42 107.32 89.49
N ILE A 68 35.77 107.95 88.51
CA ILE A 68 34.43 108.53 88.67
C ILE A 68 33.36 107.44 88.84
N GLU A 69 33.42 106.35 88.04
CA GLU A 69 32.56 105.17 88.17
C GLU A 69 32.70 104.48 89.54
N GLU A 70 33.90 104.54 90.12
CA GLU A 70 34.23 103.95 91.41
C GLU A 70 33.71 104.80 92.57
N VAL A 71 33.91 106.12 92.54
CA VAL A 71 33.34 107.07 93.52
C VAL A 71 31.81 107.10 93.46
N SER A 72 31.21 106.94 92.27
CA SER A 72 29.76 106.81 92.11
C SER A 72 29.20 105.40 92.40
N GLY A 73 30.05 104.42 92.73
CA GLY A 73 29.67 103.02 92.99
C GLY A 73 29.18 102.23 91.76
N THR A 74 29.02 102.86 90.61
CA THR A 74 28.51 102.24 89.36
C THR A 74 29.48 101.21 88.77
N ARG A 75 30.77 101.28 89.12
CA ARG A 75 31.83 100.38 88.63
C ARG A 75 31.52 98.89 88.78
N MET A 76 30.88 98.48 89.89
CA MET A 76 30.52 97.06 90.10
C MET A 76 29.42 96.60 89.13
N TYR A 77 28.43 97.47 88.87
CA TYR A 77 27.37 97.21 87.91
C TYR A 77 27.93 97.10 86.48
N GLU A 78 28.78 98.05 86.07
CA GLU A 78 29.39 98.03 84.74
C GLU A 78 30.29 96.80 84.52
N LEU A 79 31.06 96.39 85.53
CA LEU A 79 31.86 95.17 85.46
C LEU A 79 30.98 93.90 85.35
N LYS A 80 29.89 93.83 86.13
CA LYS A 80 28.93 92.71 86.06
C LYS A 80 28.21 92.69 84.70
N ARG A 81 27.75 93.84 84.20
CA ARG A 81 27.11 94.02 82.89
C ARG A 81 28.04 93.60 81.76
N GLY A 82 29.28 94.08 81.74
CA GLY A 82 30.28 93.71 80.73
C GLY A 82 30.63 92.22 80.74
N ASN A 83 30.69 91.59 81.91
CA ASN A 83 30.90 90.15 82.03
C ASN A 83 29.67 89.34 81.59
N ALA A 84 28.45 89.79 81.92
CA ALA A 84 27.21 89.17 81.48
C ALA A 84 27.06 89.24 79.94
N VAL A 85 27.30 90.40 79.33
CA VAL A 85 27.28 90.57 77.86
C VAL A 85 28.30 89.66 77.18
N LYS A 86 29.54 89.57 77.70
CA LYS A 86 30.55 88.62 77.18
C LYS A 86 30.14 87.17 77.33
N LEU A 87 29.44 86.80 78.41
CA LEU A 87 28.91 85.45 78.61
C LEU A 87 27.77 85.17 77.63
N MET A 88 26.84 86.11 77.43
CA MET A 88 25.78 86.02 76.44
C MET A 88 26.35 85.85 75.04
N GLN A 89 27.32 86.67 74.63
CA GLN A 89 27.99 86.52 73.32
C GLN A 89 28.62 85.14 73.13
N LYS A 90 29.30 84.60 74.15
CA LYS A 90 29.86 83.23 74.10
C LYS A 90 28.78 82.15 74.02
N LYS A 91 27.63 82.35 74.68
CA LYS A 91 26.50 81.42 74.62
C LYS A 91 25.77 81.49 73.28
N GLU A 92 25.62 82.69 72.73
CA GLU A 92 25.06 82.92 71.39
C GLU A 92 25.93 82.26 70.30
N GLN A 93 27.26 82.42 70.37
CA GLN A 93 28.19 81.71 69.49
C GLN A 93 28.04 80.18 69.59
N LYS A 94 27.87 79.63 70.80
CA LYS A 94 27.61 78.19 70.97
C LYS A 94 26.23 77.74 70.49
N LEU A 95 25.20 78.58 70.59
CA LEU A 95 23.89 78.30 69.98
C LEU A 95 23.97 78.32 68.45
N GLN A 96 24.76 79.23 67.87
CA GLN A 96 25.02 79.28 66.44
C GLN A 96 25.76 78.03 65.96
N GLU A 97 26.85 77.62 66.63
CA GLU A 97 27.54 76.36 66.34
C GLU A 97 26.59 75.15 66.37
N ILE A 98 25.75 75.03 67.41
CA ILE A 98 24.77 73.94 67.53
C ILE A 98 23.72 74.01 66.40
N SER A 99 23.28 75.22 66.02
CA SER A 99 22.31 75.43 64.95
C SER A 99 22.87 75.10 63.57
N VAL A 100 24.17 75.33 63.36
CA VAL A 100 24.89 74.91 62.14
C VAL A 100 24.97 73.39 62.07
N VAL A 101 25.42 72.70 63.12
CA VAL A 101 25.46 71.22 63.18
C VAL A 101 24.06 70.61 62.97
N LEU A 102 23.02 71.18 63.58
CA LEU A 102 21.64 70.74 63.37
C LEU A 102 21.20 70.81 61.90
N ARG A 103 21.54 71.91 61.21
CA ARG A 103 21.15 72.15 59.82
C ARG A 103 22.01 71.44 58.79
N GLU A 104 23.32 71.35 59.02
CA GLU A 104 24.28 70.82 58.04
C GLU A 104 24.48 69.31 58.17
N GLU A 105 24.33 68.72 59.36
CA GLU A 105 24.50 67.28 59.58
C GLU A 105 23.18 66.56 59.86
N ILE A 106 22.37 67.06 60.81
CA ILE A 106 21.21 66.33 61.32
C ILE A 106 20.01 66.39 60.36
N GLU A 107 19.62 67.58 59.90
CA GLU A 107 18.52 67.77 58.93
C GLU A 107 18.69 66.95 57.63
N PRO A 108 19.83 67.01 56.90
CA PRO A 108 20.02 66.19 55.71
C PRO A 108 20.14 64.69 56.01
N THR A 109 20.63 64.30 57.19
CA THR A 109 20.62 62.89 57.62
C THR A 109 19.18 62.39 57.83
N ILE A 110 18.32 63.19 58.46
CA ILE A 110 16.89 62.88 58.63
C ILE A 110 16.20 62.77 57.26
N GLU A 111 16.50 63.68 56.33
CA GLU A 111 15.90 63.67 55.00
C GLU A 111 16.38 62.48 54.13
N ARG A 112 17.65 62.09 54.24
CA ARG A 112 18.16 60.83 53.66
C ARG A 112 17.40 59.62 54.24
N LEU A 113 17.27 59.53 55.56
CA LEU A 113 16.55 58.44 56.23
C LEU A 113 15.05 58.40 55.86
N ARG A 114 14.42 59.54 55.57
CA ARG A 114 13.05 59.59 55.04
C ARG A 114 12.95 59.01 53.63
N LYS A 115 13.91 59.32 52.75
CA LYS A 115 13.97 58.74 51.40
C LYS A 115 14.20 57.23 51.44
N GLU A 116 15.18 56.78 52.22
CA GLU A 116 15.47 55.36 52.43
C GLU A 116 14.26 54.60 53.02
N LYS A 117 13.52 55.22 53.95
CA LYS A 117 12.25 54.69 54.45
C LYS A 117 11.21 54.56 53.32
N GLN A 118 11.04 55.58 52.47
CA GLN A 118 10.08 55.53 51.37
C GLN A 118 10.45 54.48 50.31
N GLU A 119 11.73 54.39 49.95
CA GLU A 119 12.27 53.36 49.05
C GLU A 119 12.05 51.95 49.63
N TYR A 120 12.27 51.78 50.94
CA TYR A 120 11.98 50.52 51.63
C TYR A 120 10.50 50.14 51.58
N PHE A 121 9.57 51.09 51.80
CA PHE A 121 8.14 50.81 51.65
C PHE A 121 7.77 50.43 50.21
N ASN A 122 8.30 51.14 49.22
CA ASN A 122 8.09 50.80 47.81
C ASN A 122 8.62 49.38 47.49
N PHE A 123 9.80 49.02 48.02
CA PHE A 123 10.38 47.69 47.90
C PHE A 123 9.52 46.61 48.56
N VAL A 124 8.97 46.85 49.75
CA VAL A 124 8.07 45.91 50.44
C VAL A 124 6.81 45.69 49.62
N SER A 125 6.13 46.75 49.16
CA SER A 125 4.93 46.62 48.31
C SER A 125 5.23 45.86 47.01
N MET A 126 6.33 46.20 46.32
CA MET A 126 6.75 45.52 45.09
C MET A 126 7.10 44.05 45.33
N LYS A 127 7.66 43.72 46.50
CA LYS A 127 7.95 42.33 46.91
C LYS A 127 6.67 41.55 47.20
N GLU A 128 5.67 42.16 47.83
CA GLU A 128 4.36 41.54 48.06
C GLU A 128 3.62 41.28 46.74
N GLU A 129 3.64 42.23 45.80
CA GLU A 129 3.11 42.04 44.44
C GLU A 129 3.86 40.94 43.68
N MET A 130 5.20 40.94 43.71
CA MET A 130 6.01 39.88 43.13
C MET A 130 5.66 38.50 43.72
N GLN A 131 5.51 38.39 45.05
CA GLN A 131 5.08 37.13 45.69
C GLN A 131 3.63 36.75 45.35
N ARG A 132 2.75 37.72 45.09
CA ARG A 132 1.39 37.48 44.58
C ARG A 132 1.45 36.92 43.15
N PHE A 133 2.23 37.53 42.26
CA PHE A 133 2.40 37.04 40.89
C PHE A 133 3.11 35.69 40.82
N GLN A 134 4.12 35.42 41.66
CA GLN A 134 4.75 34.10 41.78
C GLN A 134 3.76 33.03 42.22
N ARG A 135 2.86 33.33 43.18
CA ARG A 135 1.78 32.41 43.56
C ARG A 135 0.80 32.15 42.41
N PHE A 136 0.48 33.17 41.60
CA PHE A 136 -0.32 32.99 40.39
C PHE A 136 0.40 32.18 39.30
N ASP A 137 1.70 32.39 39.06
CA ASP A 137 2.48 31.57 38.12
C ASP A 137 2.49 30.10 38.55
N VAL A 138 2.80 29.83 39.82
CA VAL A 138 2.80 28.46 40.36
C VAL A 138 1.40 27.83 40.28
N ALA A 139 0.35 28.58 40.62
CA ALA A 139 -1.03 28.09 40.53
C ALA A 139 -1.47 27.86 39.08
N TYR A 140 -1.10 28.74 38.14
CA TYR A 140 -1.39 28.59 36.71
C TYR A 140 -0.61 27.41 36.12
N ARG A 141 0.69 27.29 36.42
CA ARG A 141 1.50 26.14 36.02
C ARG A 141 0.96 24.84 36.59
N PHE A 142 0.45 24.83 37.83
CA PHE A 142 -0.25 23.67 38.39
C PHE A 142 -1.60 23.42 37.71
N TYR A 143 -2.36 24.46 37.39
CA TYR A 143 -3.64 24.34 36.68
C TYR A 143 -3.44 23.82 35.27
N SER A 144 -2.59 24.43 34.44
CA SER A 144 -2.20 23.89 33.14
C SER A 144 -1.53 22.51 33.28
N ALA A 145 -0.87 22.23 34.40
CA ALA A 145 -0.36 20.88 34.68
C ALA A 145 -1.44 19.85 35.04
N LYS A 146 -2.62 20.28 35.50
CA LYS A 146 -3.77 19.44 35.83
C LYS A 146 -4.80 19.38 34.71
N GLN A 147 -5.04 20.46 33.97
CA GLN A 147 -5.72 20.39 32.68
C GLN A 147 -4.91 19.50 31.74
N LEU A 148 -3.58 19.51 31.88
CA LEU A 148 -2.70 18.49 31.31
C LEU A 148 -2.34 17.35 32.31
N LEU A 149 -3.07 17.11 33.41
CA LEU A 149 -3.12 15.85 34.20
C LEU A 149 -4.56 15.50 34.67
N GLN A 150 -5.48 15.38 33.71
CA GLN A 150 -6.89 14.93 33.84
C GLN A 150 -7.40 14.35 32.51
N GLN A 151 -8.26 15.12 31.83
CA GLN A 151 -8.54 15.21 30.40
C GLN A 151 -8.19 13.86 29.74
N GLY A 152 -6.92 13.58 29.48
CA GLY A 152 -6.36 12.52 28.63
C GLY A 152 -5.48 11.46 29.26
N THR A 153 -5.64 11.26 30.56
CA THR A 153 -5.99 9.91 30.95
C THR A 153 -7.08 9.36 29.99
N SER A 154 -8.07 10.17 29.53
CA SER A 154 -8.93 9.86 28.36
C SER A 154 -8.20 9.55 27.05
N ASP A 155 -7.20 10.29 26.56
CA ASP A 155 -6.44 9.92 25.35
C ASP A 155 -5.80 8.55 25.53
N PHE A 156 -5.18 8.29 26.68
CA PHE A 156 -4.66 6.95 26.99
C PHE A 156 -5.77 5.88 27.12
N ASP A 157 -6.92 6.20 27.69
CA ASP A 157 -8.07 5.29 27.84
C ASP A 157 -8.70 4.99 26.46
N GLU A 158 -8.84 5.99 25.59
CA GLU A 158 -9.31 5.89 24.20
C GLU A 158 -8.32 5.10 23.34
N LEU A 159 -7.01 5.23 23.59
CA LEU A 159 -5.97 4.42 22.93
C LEU A 159 -5.87 3.00 23.51
N THR A 160 -6.26 2.81 24.77
CA THR A 160 -6.40 1.47 25.36
C THR A 160 -7.62 0.76 24.77
N GLN A 161 -8.73 1.48 24.53
CA GLN A 161 -9.89 0.95 23.81
C GLN A 161 -9.56 0.63 22.35
N LYS A 162 -8.83 1.51 21.63
CA LYS A 162 -8.25 1.24 20.29
C LYS A 162 -7.64 -0.12 20.17
N LYS A 163 -6.70 -0.37 21.09
CA LYS A 163 -5.91 -1.57 21.05
C LYS A 163 -6.79 -2.80 21.23
N ALA A 164 -7.72 -2.77 22.18
CA ALA A 164 -8.67 -3.86 22.41
C ALA A 164 -9.59 -4.12 21.20
N GLU A 165 -10.02 -3.08 20.48
CA GLU A 165 -10.86 -3.22 19.29
C GLU A 165 -10.09 -3.76 18.08
N ILE A 166 -8.86 -3.29 17.84
CA ILE A 166 -7.97 -3.82 16.80
C ILE A 166 -7.60 -5.28 17.10
N GLU A 167 -7.30 -5.62 18.35
CA GLU A 167 -7.02 -7.00 18.77
C GLU A 167 -8.24 -7.92 18.56
N ALA A 168 -9.47 -7.40 18.74
CA ALA A 168 -10.69 -8.14 18.40
C ALA A 168 -10.88 -8.32 16.89
N GLN A 169 -10.66 -7.29 16.08
CA GLN A 169 -10.75 -7.36 14.61
C GLN A 169 -9.70 -8.32 14.01
N ILE A 170 -8.47 -8.32 14.52
CA ILE A 170 -7.43 -9.28 14.11
C ILE A 170 -7.89 -10.72 14.41
N ALA A 171 -8.44 -10.96 15.61
CA ALA A 171 -8.93 -12.29 15.99
C ALA A 171 -10.16 -12.74 15.17
N GLU A 172 -10.89 -11.84 14.53
CA GLU A 172 -11.97 -12.14 13.59
C GLU A 172 -11.43 -12.47 12.20
N CYS A 173 -10.53 -11.63 11.65
CA CYS A 173 -9.82 -11.89 10.39
C CYS A 173 -9.05 -13.22 10.40
N ASP A 174 -8.41 -13.59 11.52
CA ASP A 174 -7.72 -14.87 11.68
C ASP A 174 -8.70 -16.06 11.60
N ARG A 175 -9.93 -15.92 12.11
CA ARG A 175 -10.97 -16.95 12.01
C ARG A 175 -11.51 -17.08 10.59
N GLU A 176 -11.76 -15.96 9.92
CA GLU A 176 -12.20 -15.96 8.52
C GLU A 176 -11.14 -16.58 7.61
N THR A 177 -9.87 -16.24 7.82
CA THR A 177 -8.73 -16.81 7.07
C THR A 177 -8.64 -18.33 7.28
N ALA A 178 -8.78 -18.81 8.51
CA ALA A 178 -8.79 -20.25 8.81
C ALA A 178 -9.99 -20.98 8.18
N ALA A 179 -11.16 -20.33 8.14
CA ALA A 179 -12.35 -20.89 7.47
C ALA A 179 -12.16 -20.98 5.95
N ALA A 180 -11.63 -19.92 5.33
CA ALA A 180 -11.36 -19.88 3.89
C ALA A 180 -10.28 -20.90 3.47
N GLN A 181 -9.22 -21.07 4.27
CA GLN A 181 -8.19 -22.10 4.04
C GLN A 181 -8.81 -23.50 4.02
N LYS A 182 -9.69 -23.80 4.99
CA LYS A 182 -10.38 -25.10 5.05
C LYS A 182 -11.29 -25.35 3.84
N GLN A 183 -12.05 -24.33 3.40
CA GLN A 183 -12.85 -24.43 2.18
C GLN A 183 -11.99 -24.68 0.93
N LEU A 184 -10.78 -24.09 0.88
CA LEU A 184 -9.85 -24.30 -0.22
C LEU A 184 -9.31 -25.73 -0.25
N GLU A 185 -8.96 -26.30 0.91
CA GLU A 185 -8.61 -27.72 1.04
C GLU A 185 -9.76 -28.63 0.60
N ASP A 186 -10.99 -28.39 1.06
CA ASP A 186 -12.17 -29.17 0.68
C ASP A 186 -12.36 -29.17 -0.87
N VAL A 187 -12.24 -27.99 -1.51
CA VAL A 187 -12.36 -27.83 -2.98
C VAL A 187 -11.24 -28.53 -3.74
N ASP A 188 -9.98 -28.45 -3.29
CA ASP A 188 -8.88 -29.16 -3.96
C ASP A 188 -9.03 -30.69 -3.82
N THR A 189 -9.55 -31.22 -2.69
CA THR A 189 -9.83 -32.67 -2.59
C THR A 189 -10.95 -33.14 -3.53
N GLU A 190 -12.01 -32.34 -3.75
CA GLU A 190 -13.04 -32.66 -4.74
C GLU A 190 -12.47 -32.62 -6.16
N ARG A 191 -11.61 -31.64 -6.46
CA ARG A 191 -10.93 -31.53 -7.74
C ARG A 191 -10.02 -32.72 -8.05
N GLU A 192 -9.27 -33.24 -7.07
CA GLU A 192 -8.48 -34.47 -7.26
C GLU A 192 -9.35 -35.69 -7.55
N LYS A 193 -10.51 -35.84 -6.89
CA LYS A 193 -11.47 -36.93 -7.16
C LYS A 193 -12.03 -36.86 -8.59
N LEU A 194 -12.17 -35.66 -9.15
CA LEU A 194 -12.72 -35.40 -10.48
C LEU A 194 -11.71 -35.58 -11.64
N ASP A 195 -10.41 -35.36 -11.41
CA ASP A 195 -9.41 -35.44 -12.50
C ASP A 195 -9.18 -36.87 -13.01
N GLY A 196 -9.21 -37.87 -12.12
CA GLY A 196 -9.09 -39.29 -12.47
C GLY A 196 -10.15 -39.80 -13.46
N PRO A 197 -11.46 -39.60 -13.20
CA PRO A 197 -12.54 -39.84 -14.16
C PRO A 197 -12.36 -39.07 -15.47
N LEU A 198 -11.96 -37.79 -15.40
CA LEU A 198 -11.81 -36.94 -16.59
C LEU A 198 -10.72 -37.45 -17.54
N GLN A 199 -9.59 -37.93 -17.01
CA GLN A 199 -8.52 -38.56 -17.80
C GLN A 199 -9.00 -39.84 -18.51
N ARG A 200 -9.78 -40.69 -17.82
CA ARG A 200 -10.35 -41.93 -18.41
C ARG A 200 -11.31 -41.64 -19.55
N VAL A 201 -12.15 -40.59 -19.43
CA VAL A 201 -13.07 -40.16 -20.49
C VAL A 201 -12.29 -39.65 -21.71
N ARG A 202 -11.21 -38.88 -21.52
CA ARG A 202 -10.36 -38.42 -22.63
C ARG A 202 -9.69 -39.59 -23.38
N GLN A 203 -9.13 -40.55 -22.65
CA GLN A 203 -8.49 -41.73 -23.24
C GLN A 203 -9.48 -42.55 -24.08
N LYS A 204 -10.67 -42.84 -23.54
CA LYS A 204 -11.74 -43.52 -24.30
C LYS A 204 -12.14 -42.76 -25.56
N LYS A 205 -12.32 -41.44 -25.48
CA LYS A 205 -12.67 -40.62 -26.65
C LYS A 205 -11.61 -40.73 -27.75
N GLU A 206 -10.34 -40.64 -27.40
CA GLU A 206 -9.23 -40.72 -28.36
C GLU A 206 -9.10 -42.13 -28.99
N GLU A 207 -9.39 -43.20 -28.25
CA GLU A 207 -9.46 -44.57 -28.79
C GLU A 207 -10.62 -44.74 -29.78
N VAL A 208 -11.81 -44.23 -29.45
CA VAL A 208 -13.00 -44.32 -30.31
C VAL A 208 -12.80 -43.51 -31.60
N GLU A 209 -12.24 -42.29 -31.52
CA GLU A 209 -11.92 -41.48 -32.70
C GLU A 209 -10.93 -42.19 -33.66
N LYS A 210 -9.89 -42.84 -33.12
CA LYS A 210 -8.94 -43.64 -33.93
C LYS A 210 -9.60 -44.85 -34.60
N LEU A 211 -10.49 -45.55 -33.88
CA LEU A 211 -11.24 -46.68 -34.45
C LEU A 211 -12.20 -46.23 -35.55
N LEU A 212 -12.90 -45.11 -35.36
CA LEU A 212 -13.84 -44.55 -36.33
C LEU A 212 -13.12 -44.13 -37.62
N ALA A 213 -12.00 -43.41 -37.50
CA ALA A 213 -11.16 -43.02 -38.65
C ALA A 213 -10.68 -44.24 -39.47
N LYS A 214 -10.28 -45.32 -38.80
CA LYS A 214 -9.87 -46.57 -39.47
C LYS A 214 -11.02 -47.22 -40.23
N ARG A 215 -12.20 -47.38 -39.60
CA ARG A 215 -13.37 -48.02 -40.24
C ARG A 215 -13.95 -47.19 -41.38
N HIS A 216 -13.94 -45.86 -41.29
CA HIS A 216 -14.38 -44.99 -42.38
C HIS A 216 -13.46 -45.12 -43.62
N SER A 217 -12.17 -45.40 -43.44
CA SER A 217 -11.23 -45.69 -44.53
C SER A 217 -11.54 -47.06 -45.20
N GLU A 218 -11.82 -48.08 -44.39
CA GLU A 218 -12.22 -49.41 -44.87
C GLU A 218 -13.55 -49.37 -45.65
N GLU A 219 -14.57 -48.67 -45.15
CA GLU A 219 -15.86 -48.50 -45.85
C GLU A 219 -15.69 -47.77 -47.20
N LYS A 220 -14.88 -46.70 -47.22
CA LYS A 220 -14.59 -45.94 -48.45
C LYS A 220 -13.91 -46.82 -49.51
N THR A 221 -13.08 -47.76 -49.08
CA THR A 221 -12.40 -48.73 -49.96
C THR A 221 -13.41 -49.74 -50.50
N ALA A 222 -14.18 -50.40 -49.62
CA ALA A 222 -15.21 -51.36 -50.02
C ALA A 222 -16.28 -50.76 -50.97
N ARG A 223 -16.68 -49.50 -50.77
CA ARG A 223 -17.58 -48.78 -51.70
C ARG A 223 -16.97 -48.57 -53.09
N ARG A 224 -15.65 -48.34 -53.18
CA ARG A 224 -14.96 -48.17 -54.46
C ARG A 224 -14.88 -49.49 -55.22
N ASP A 225 -14.54 -50.57 -54.53
CA ASP A 225 -14.41 -51.89 -55.12
C ASP A 225 -15.76 -52.42 -55.62
N LEU A 226 -16.82 -52.25 -54.82
CA LEU A 226 -18.18 -52.63 -55.22
C LEU A 226 -18.66 -51.87 -56.47
N LYS A 227 -18.30 -50.59 -56.62
CA LYS A 227 -18.61 -49.84 -57.85
C LYS A 227 -17.89 -50.45 -59.06
N LEU A 228 -16.60 -50.76 -58.96
CA LEU A 228 -15.84 -51.39 -60.04
C LEU A 228 -16.42 -52.75 -60.45
N PHE A 229 -16.86 -53.58 -59.50
CA PHE A 229 -17.52 -54.85 -59.79
C PHE A 229 -18.92 -54.67 -60.40
N SER A 230 -19.67 -53.65 -59.98
CA SER A 230 -20.98 -53.32 -60.57
C SER A 230 -20.85 -52.90 -62.04
N ASP A 231 -19.90 -52.02 -62.34
CA ASP A 231 -19.65 -51.53 -63.70
C ASP A 231 -19.23 -52.71 -64.62
N ALA A 232 -18.32 -53.58 -64.14
CA ALA A 232 -17.90 -54.79 -64.86
C ALA A 232 -19.05 -55.80 -65.11
N LEU A 233 -19.99 -55.94 -64.15
CA LEU A 233 -21.18 -56.79 -64.31
C LEU A 233 -22.14 -56.26 -65.38
N GLU A 234 -22.28 -54.95 -65.49
CA GLU A 234 -23.14 -54.33 -66.49
C GLU A 234 -22.59 -54.53 -67.91
N ASP A 235 -21.27 -54.45 -68.07
CA ASP A 235 -20.61 -54.69 -69.36
C ASP A 235 -20.64 -56.16 -69.77
N LEU A 236 -20.41 -57.13 -68.87
CA LEU A 236 -20.61 -58.55 -69.18
C LEU A 236 -22.06 -58.87 -69.59
N LYS A 237 -23.07 -58.21 -68.99
CA LYS A 237 -24.49 -58.37 -69.43
C LYS A 237 -24.72 -57.84 -70.85
N LYS A 238 -24.09 -56.72 -71.21
CA LYS A 238 -24.15 -56.16 -72.58
C LYS A 238 -23.49 -57.09 -73.60
N GLU A 239 -22.40 -57.76 -73.22
CA GLU A 239 -21.78 -58.80 -74.06
C GLU A 239 -22.67 -60.04 -74.21
N GLU A 240 -23.23 -60.58 -73.10
CA GLU A 240 -24.13 -61.73 -73.16
C GLU A 240 -25.33 -61.46 -74.08
N GLN A 241 -25.96 -60.29 -73.97
CA GLN A 241 -27.09 -59.91 -74.83
C GLN A 241 -26.71 -59.79 -76.31
N LYS A 242 -25.50 -59.30 -76.63
CA LYS A 242 -25.00 -59.25 -78.02
C LYS A 242 -24.75 -60.64 -78.60
N LEU A 243 -24.12 -61.53 -77.82
CA LEU A 243 -23.87 -62.92 -78.21
C LEU A 243 -25.17 -63.71 -78.36
N ALA A 244 -26.12 -63.55 -77.43
CA ALA A 244 -27.43 -64.19 -77.50
C ALA A 244 -28.24 -63.75 -78.73
N LYS A 245 -28.19 -62.47 -79.12
CA LYS A 245 -28.81 -61.99 -80.37
C LYS A 245 -28.17 -62.62 -81.61
N LYS A 246 -26.84 -62.58 -81.72
CA LYS A 246 -26.11 -63.22 -82.84
C LYS A 246 -26.43 -64.71 -82.98
N LEU A 247 -26.54 -65.42 -81.85
CA LEU A 247 -26.85 -66.85 -81.84
C LEU A 247 -28.32 -67.13 -82.19
N ALA A 248 -29.26 -66.24 -81.83
CA ALA A 248 -30.65 -66.32 -82.28
C ALA A 248 -30.77 -66.06 -83.80
N GLU A 249 -30.06 -65.05 -84.31
CA GLU A 249 -30.01 -64.71 -85.74
C GLU A 249 -29.42 -65.86 -86.58
N LYS A 250 -28.29 -66.45 -86.17
CA LYS A 250 -27.71 -67.65 -86.84
C LYS A 250 -28.59 -68.90 -86.73
N ARG A 251 -29.30 -69.11 -85.61
CA ARG A 251 -30.27 -70.23 -85.52
C ARG A 251 -31.47 -70.02 -86.44
N ALA A 252 -31.88 -68.77 -86.70
CA ALA A 252 -32.94 -68.46 -87.64
C ALA A 252 -32.50 -68.65 -89.11
N SER A 253 -31.27 -68.27 -89.49
CA SER A 253 -30.76 -68.57 -90.84
C SER A 253 -30.68 -70.08 -91.07
N ARG A 254 -30.14 -70.83 -90.10
CA ARG A 254 -30.04 -72.30 -90.20
C ARG A 254 -31.41 -72.97 -90.38
N LEU A 255 -32.47 -72.49 -89.72
CA LEU A 255 -33.82 -73.05 -89.89
C LEU A 255 -34.38 -72.81 -91.30
N SER A 256 -34.09 -71.63 -91.88
CA SER A 256 -34.42 -71.32 -93.27
C SER A 256 -33.61 -72.18 -94.24
N GLU A 257 -32.30 -72.31 -94.03
CA GLU A 257 -31.39 -73.08 -94.88
C GLU A 257 -31.69 -74.59 -94.83
N THR A 258 -32.01 -75.17 -93.67
CA THR A 258 -32.46 -76.57 -93.58
C THR A 258 -33.78 -76.80 -94.33
N SER A 259 -34.71 -75.83 -94.31
CA SER A 259 -35.93 -75.89 -95.12
C SER A 259 -35.64 -75.88 -96.64
N HIS A 260 -34.57 -75.21 -97.08
CA HIS A 260 -34.15 -75.24 -98.49
C HIS A 260 -33.39 -76.53 -98.84
N ALA A 261 -32.63 -77.09 -97.90
CA ALA A 261 -31.95 -78.38 -98.05
C ALA A 261 -32.93 -79.55 -98.11
N GLU A 262 -33.91 -79.62 -97.21
CA GLU A 262 -34.98 -80.64 -97.22
C GLU A 262 -35.78 -80.59 -98.54
N ALA A 263 -36.16 -79.39 -99.01
CA ALA A 263 -36.84 -79.23 -100.30
C ALA A 263 -35.96 -79.66 -101.49
N ALA A 264 -34.65 -79.43 -101.42
CA ALA A 264 -33.70 -79.90 -102.44
C ALA A 264 -33.50 -81.43 -102.41
N GLU A 265 -33.45 -82.05 -101.23
CA GLU A 265 -33.44 -83.50 -101.08
C GLU A 265 -34.72 -84.16 -101.60
N GLU A 266 -35.89 -83.58 -101.33
CA GLU A 266 -37.18 -84.10 -101.81
C GLU A 266 -37.27 -84.06 -103.35
N GLU A 267 -36.79 -82.97 -103.97
CA GLU A 267 -36.75 -82.86 -105.43
C GLU A 267 -35.67 -83.77 -106.04
N VAL A 268 -34.53 -84.01 -105.35
CA VAL A 268 -33.53 -85.02 -105.74
C VAL A 268 -34.08 -86.44 -105.61
N LYS A 269 -34.90 -86.74 -104.59
CA LYS A 269 -35.64 -88.01 -104.47
C LYS A 269 -36.62 -88.18 -105.62
N ARG A 270 -37.47 -87.19 -105.89
CA ARG A 270 -38.38 -87.20 -107.05
C ARG A 270 -37.66 -87.45 -108.36
N VAL A 271 -36.51 -86.81 -108.59
CA VAL A 271 -35.71 -87.02 -109.80
C VAL A 271 -35.09 -88.42 -109.84
N LYS A 272 -34.64 -88.98 -108.70
CA LYS A 272 -34.19 -90.39 -108.63
C LYS A 272 -35.34 -91.36 -108.91
N ASP A 273 -36.49 -91.20 -108.28
CA ASP A 273 -37.65 -92.08 -108.45
C ASP A 273 -38.20 -92.00 -109.89
N ALA A 274 -38.14 -90.82 -110.52
CA ALA A 274 -38.46 -90.64 -111.93
C ALA A 274 -37.41 -91.30 -112.85
N LEU A 275 -36.12 -91.25 -112.50
CA LEU A 275 -35.04 -91.91 -113.24
C LEU A 275 -35.17 -93.44 -113.15
N GLU A 276 -35.39 -94.00 -111.96
CA GLU A 276 -35.49 -95.45 -111.75
C GLU A 276 -36.74 -96.03 -112.44
N ASN A 277 -37.84 -95.26 -112.51
CA ASN A 277 -39.02 -95.62 -113.30
C ASN A 277 -38.83 -95.44 -114.83
N ALA A 278 -37.91 -94.56 -115.27
CA ALA A 278 -37.55 -94.41 -116.68
C ALA A 278 -36.57 -95.51 -117.12
N GLU A 279 -35.60 -95.87 -116.29
CA GLU A 279 -34.66 -96.97 -116.52
C GLU A 279 -35.40 -98.32 -116.58
N LYS A 280 -36.32 -98.59 -115.64
CA LYS A 280 -37.21 -99.78 -115.70
C LYS A 280 -38.16 -99.82 -116.90
N LYS A 281 -38.41 -98.69 -117.56
CA LYS A 281 -39.17 -98.62 -118.83
C LYS A 281 -38.27 -98.77 -120.06
N LEU A 282 -37.00 -98.38 -119.97
CA LEU A 282 -35.99 -98.54 -121.02
C LEU A 282 -35.46 -99.97 -121.12
N GLU A 283 -35.38 -100.70 -120.00
CA GLU A 283 -34.94 -102.10 -119.99
C GLU A 283 -35.98 -103.08 -120.59
N GLY A 284 -37.24 -102.64 -120.77
CA GLY A 284 -38.33 -103.44 -121.33
C GLY A 284 -38.60 -103.23 -122.84
N LEU A 285 -37.96 -102.26 -123.50
CA LEU A 285 -38.27 -101.89 -124.89
C LEU A 285 -37.01 -101.54 -125.70
N SER A 286 -36.74 -102.35 -126.73
CA SER A 286 -35.64 -102.27 -127.72
C SER A 286 -34.28 -102.84 -127.25
N THR A 287 -33.70 -103.94 -127.75
CA THR A 287 -33.93 -104.82 -128.92
C THR A 287 -34.68 -104.24 -130.13
N GLY A 288 -34.06 -103.30 -130.84
CA GLY A 288 -34.54 -102.82 -132.13
C GLY A 288 -34.33 -101.34 -132.41
N GLY A 289 -33.14 -100.99 -132.90
CA GLY A 289 -32.93 -99.96 -133.93
C GLY A 289 -33.34 -98.50 -133.71
N ALA A 290 -32.30 -97.64 -133.64
CA ALA A 290 -32.25 -96.25 -134.13
C ALA A 290 -32.93 -95.09 -133.34
N GLU A 291 -32.06 -94.15 -132.95
CA GLU A 291 -32.22 -92.68 -132.93
C GLU A 291 -33.47 -92.01 -132.31
N ALA A 292 -33.28 -91.43 -131.12
CA ALA A 292 -33.68 -90.04 -130.84
C ALA A 292 -32.85 -89.47 -129.67
N GLY A 293 -32.35 -88.23 -129.79
CA GLY A 293 -31.49 -87.60 -128.79
C GLY A 293 -32.23 -87.07 -127.55
N GLY A 294 -31.56 -87.02 -126.39
CA GLY A 294 -32.09 -86.39 -125.17
C GLY A 294 -31.27 -86.60 -123.88
N GLY A 295 -30.48 -87.67 -123.79
CA GLY A 295 -29.84 -88.11 -122.53
C GLY A 295 -28.79 -87.17 -121.91
N ALA A 296 -28.27 -86.18 -122.64
CA ALA A 296 -27.19 -85.31 -122.13
C ALA A 296 -27.65 -84.31 -121.05
N SER A 297 -28.84 -83.71 -121.19
CA SER A 297 -29.29 -82.60 -120.32
C SER A 297 -29.59 -83.04 -118.87
N LEU A 298 -30.03 -84.29 -118.68
CA LEU A 298 -30.42 -84.81 -117.36
C LEU A 298 -29.21 -85.21 -116.50
N ARG A 299 -28.16 -85.77 -117.10
CA ARG A 299 -26.94 -86.17 -116.36
C ARG A 299 -26.16 -84.95 -115.85
N GLU A 300 -26.15 -83.86 -116.63
CA GLU A 300 -25.60 -82.55 -116.24
C GLU A 300 -26.34 -82.00 -115.01
N LYS A 301 -27.69 -81.95 -115.06
CA LYS A 301 -28.53 -81.49 -113.94
C LYS A 301 -28.36 -82.34 -112.68
N LEU A 302 -28.26 -83.66 -112.80
CA LEU A 302 -28.08 -84.56 -111.65
C LEU A 302 -26.68 -84.41 -111.02
N LYS A 303 -25.64 -84.13 -111.82
CA LYS A 303 -24.31 -83.79 -111.30
C LYS A 303 -24.32 -82.43 -110.59
N GLN A 304 -24.94 -81.41 -111.18
CA GLN A 304 -25.09 -80.08 -110.56
C GLN A 304 -25.89 -80.13 -109.26
N ALA A 305 -26.97 -80.92 -109.20
CA ALA A 305 -27.74 -81.14 -107.98
C ALA A 305 -26.91 -81.84 -106.89
N LYS A 306 -26.12 -82.87 -107.24
CA LYS A 306 -25.21 -83.52 -106.29
C LYS A 306 -24.09 -82.60 -105.79
N THR A 307 -23.50 -81.76 -106.65
CA THR A 307 -22.51 -80.78 -106.18
C THR A 307 -23.12 -79.70 -105.31
N LYS A 308 -24.37 -79.28 -105.58
CA LYS A 308 -25.12 -78.38 -104.69
C LYS A 308 -25.45 -79.03 -103.35
N ALA A 309 -25.87 -80.29 -103.35
CA ALA A 309 -26.12 -81.03 -102.11
C ALA A 309 -24.84 -81.14 -101.27
N ALA A 310 -23.70 -81.54 -101.86
CA ALA A 310 -22.42 -81.60 -101.16
C ALA A 310 -21.89 -80.24 -100.69
N GLN A 311 -22.20 -79.14 -101.42
CA GLN A 311 -21.91 -77.77 -100.97
C GLN A 311 -22.78 -77.37 -99.78
N LEU A 312 -24.08 -77.67 -99.82
CA LEU A 312 -25.01 -77.40 -98.71
C LEU A 312 -24.70 -78.27 -97.47
N GLU A 313 -24.27 -79.52 -97.65
CA GLU A 313 -23.81 -80.39 -96.56
C GLU A 313 -22.54 -79.84 -95.89
N ALA A 314 -21.58 -79.34 -96.68
CA ALA A 314 -20.38 -78.68 -96.16
C ALA A 314 -20.71 -77.37 -95.44
N GLU A 315 -21.58 -76.53 -96.02
CA GLU A 315 -22.08 -75.31 -95.38
C GLU A 315 -22.85 -75.62 -94.09
N GLU A 316 -23.63 -76.71 -94.02
CA GLU A 316 -24.31 -77.14 -92.79
C GLU A 316 -23.32 -77.61 -91.72
N GLU A 317 -22.25 -78.32 -92.09
CA GLU A 317 -21.22 -78.75 -91.15
C GLU A 317 -20.40 -77.56 -90.61
N ASP A 318 -20.00 -76.63 -91.47
CA ASP A 318 -19.33 -75.38 -91.08
C ASP A 318 -20.22 -74.56 -90.12
N LEU A 319 -21.48 -74.28 -90.49
CA LEU A 319 -22.43 -73.56 -89.62
C LEU A 319 -22.68 -74.27 -88.28
N LYS A 320 -22.61 -75.61 -88.25
CA LYS A 320 -22.78 -76.43 -87.05
C LYS A 320 -21.54 -76.43 -86.16
N THR A 321 -20.34 -76.28 -86.71
CA THR A 321 -19.12 -76.03 -85.91
C THR A 321 -19.10 -74.60 -85.37
N GLU A 322 -19.46 -73.60 -86.17
CA GLU A 322 -19.61 -72.22 -85.71
C GLU A 322 -20.65 -72.09 -84.60
N LEU A 323 -21.82 -72.73 -84.73
CA LEU A 323 -22.85 -72.71 -83.69
C LEU A 323 -22.35 -73.32 -82.38
N LYS A 324 -21.60 -74.44 -82.42
CA LYS A 324 -20.97 -75.00 -81.21
C LYS A 324 -19.96 -74.04 -80.59
N HIS A 325 -19.18 -73.32 -81.41
CA HIS A 325 -18.22 -72.35 -80.91
C HIS A 325 -18.91 -71.18 -80.20
N VAL A 326 -19.94 -70.58 -80.81
CA VAL A 326 -20.70 -69.48 -80.21
C VAL A 326 -21.49 -69.94 -78.97
N ASP A 327 -22.04 -71.16 -78.93
CA ASP A 327 -22.72 -71.68 -77.73
C ASP A 327 -21.73 -71.89 -76.56
N GLU A 328 -20.50 -72.36 -76.84
CA GLU A 328 -19.46 -72.52 -75.83
C GLU A 328 -18.88 -71.17 -75.37
N GLU A 329 -18.70 -70.19 -76.26
CA GLU A 329 -18.38 -68.80 -75.87
C GLU A 329 -19.45 -68.22 -74.95
N LEU A 330 -20.73 -68.39 -75.31
CA LEU A 330 -21.87 -67.90 -74.52
C LEU A 330 -21.95 -68.61 -73.16
N ARG A 331 -21.66 -69.92 -73.11
CA ARG A 331 -21.52 -70.68 -71.86
C ARG A 331 -20.38 -70.16 -70.98
N GLN A 332 -19.23 -69.83 -71.55
CA GLN A 332 -18.10 -69.27 -70.81
C GLN A 332 -18.39 -67.84 -70.30
N VAL A 333 -19.04 -67.00 -71.10
CA VAL A 333 -19.49 -65.66 -70.67
C VAL A 333 -20.52 -65.77 -69.54
N ARG A 334 -21.49 -66.69 -69.63
CA ARG A 334 -22.44 -66.97 -68.53
C ARG A 334 -21.77 -67.47 -67.26
N ALA A 335 -20.79 -68.37 -67.37
CA ALA A 335 -20.04 -68.86 -66.22
C ALA A 335 -19.22 -67.73 -65.54
N LYS A 336 -18.66 -66.81 -66.32
CA LYS A 336 -18.00 -65.59 -65.79
C LYS A 336 -19.01 -64.64 -65.14
N LEU A 337 -20.16 -64.43 -65.77
CA LEU A 337 -21.24 -63.56 -65.27
C LEU A 337 -21.75 -64.05 -63.90
N ASN A 338 -22.02 -65.34 -63.76
CA ASN A 338 -22.50 -65.90 -62.48
C ASN A 338 -21.44 -65.76 -61.37
N LYS A 339 -20.17 -66.09 -61.63
CA LYS A 339 -19.08 -65.90 -60.65
C LYS A 339 -18.89 -64.44 -60.26
N SER A 340 -19.03 -63.51 -61.21
CA SER A 340 -18.97 -62.08 -60.93
C SER A 340 -20.19 -61.60 -60.12
N GLY A 341 -21.38 -62.14 -60.41
CA GLY A 341 -22.63 -61.88 -59.68
C GLY A 341 -22.59 -62.36 -58.23
N GLU A 342 -22.10 -63.59 -57.99
CA GLU A 342 -21.85 -64.13 -56.64
C GLU A 342 -20.85 -63.26 -55.87
N SER A 343 -19.75 -62.86 -56.52
CA SER A 343 -18.74 -61.98 -55.93
C SER A 343 -19.32 -60.61 -55.55
N ALA A 344 -20.15 -60.01 -56.42
CA ALA A 344 -20.81 -58.74 -56.15
C ALA A 344 -21.86 -58.85 -55.02
N ALA A 345 -22.61 -59.95 -54.94
CA ALA A 345 -23.54 -60.21 -53.84
C ALA A 345 -22.81 -60.36 -52.50
N GLN A 346 -21.64 -61.03 -52.50
CA GLN A 346 -20.80 -61.16 -51.32
C GLN A 346 -20.19 -59.81 -50.88
N MET A 347 -19.77 -58.96 -51.83
CA MET A 347 -19.30 -57.61 -51.52
C MET A 347 -20.44 -56.69 -51.04
N THR A 348 -21.65 -56.85 -51.54
CA THR A 348 -22.83 -56.08 -51.11
C THR A 348 -23.23 -56.41 -49.68
N THR A 349 -23.27 -57.70 -49.32
CA THR A 349 -23.54 -58.12 -47.93
C THR A 349 -22.43 -57.67 -46.96
N GLN A 350 -21.16 -57.64 -47.40
CA GLN A 350 -20.07 -57.04 -46.61
C GLN A 350 -20.22 -55.52 -46.44
N ARG A 351 -20.62 -54.78 -47.49
CA ARG A 351 -20.89 -53.34 -47.42
C ARG A 351 -22.00 -53.05 -46.40
N ASP A 352 -23.10 -53.79 -46.44
CA ASP A 352 -24.26 -53.53 -45.59
C ASP A 352 -23.97 -53.88 -44.13
N ALA A 353 -23.20 -54.95 -43.89
CA ALA A 353 -22.68 -55.27 -42.56
C ALA A 353 -21.70 -54.21 -42.01
N ALA A 354 -20.88 -53.60 -42.86
CA ALA A 354 -20.00 -52.49 -42.48
C ALA A 354 -20.79 -51.22 -42.16
N ALA A 355 -21.73 -50.84 -43.02
CA ALA A 355 -22.59 -49.67 -42.84
C ALA A 355 -23.45 -49.77 -41.56
N ALA A 356 -24.03 -50.94 -41.28
CA ALA A 356 -24.78 -51.18 -40.05
C ALA A 356 -23.92 -51.06 -38.78
N ARG A 357 -22.63 -51.43 -38.85
CA ARG A 357 -21.67 -51.25 -37.74
C ARG A 357 -21.25 -49.80 -37.54
N VAL A 358 -21.09 -49.02 -38.62
CA VAL A 358 -20.83 -47.58 -38.53
C VAL A 358 -22.02 -46.88 -37.86
N ALA A 359 -23.24 -47.12 -38.33
CA ALA A 359 -24.45 -46.52 -37.75
C ALA A 359 -24.68 -46.91 -36.27
N ALA A 360 -24.31 -48.13 -35.87
CA ALA A 360 -24.36 -48.54 -34.47
C ALA A 360 -23.35 -47.79 -33.58
N LEU A 361 -22.14 -47.56 -34.08
CA LEU A 361 -21.09 -46.81 -33.38
C LEU A 361 -21.38 -45.30 -33.33
N GLU A 362 -21.93 -44.71 -34.40
CA GLU A 362 -22.43 -43.32 -34.40
C GLU A 362 -23.50 -43.12 -33.32
N LYS A 363 -24.40 -44.10 -33.17
CA LYS A 363 -25.45 -44.06 -32.13
C LYS A 363 -24.91 -44.24 -30.71
N GLN A 364 -23.80 -44.96 -30.53
CA GLN A 364 -23.09 -45.02 -29.25
C GLN A 364 -22.34 -43.71 -28.95
N LEU A 365 -21.67 -43.12 -29.96
CA LEU A 365 -21.00 -41.83 -29.84
C LEU A 365 -21.97 -40.70 -29.46
N ALA A 366 -23.18 -40.71 -30.03
CA ALA A 366 -24.25 -39.78 -29.68
C ALA A 366 -24.79 -39.97 -28.25
N ALA A 367 -24.63 -41.15 -27.65
CA ALA A 367 -25.02 -41.42 -26.26
C ALA A 367 -23.91 -41.10 -25.25
N GLU A 368 -22.63 -41.09 -25.67
CA GLU A 368 -21.48 -40.60 -24.89
C GLU A 368 -21.12 -39.13 -25.22
N ALA A 369 -22.00 -38.41 -25.92
CA ALA A 369 -21.93 -36.96 -26.08
C ALA A 369 -22.16 -36.29 -24.71
N VAL A 370 -21.05 -35.96 -24.04
CA VAL A 370 -21.04 -35.23 -22.76
C VAL A 370 -21.83 -33.93 -22.91
N ASP A 371 -22.81 -33.69 -22.03
CA ASP A 371 -23.61 -32.45 -21.97
C ASP A 371 -22.71 -31.22 -22.12
N GLU A 372 -22.72 -30.60 -23.30
CA GLU A 372 -21.91 -29.39 -23.55
C GLU A 372 -22.38 -28.23 -22.67
N GLU A 373 -23.66 -28.21 -22.28
CA GLU A 373 -24.20 -27.27 -21.29
C GLU A 373 -23.59 -27.47 -19.89
N LYS A 374 -23.41 -28.71 -19.39
CA LYS A 374 -22.74 -28.95 -18.10
C LYS A 374 -21.25 -28.62 -18.17
N LEU A 375 -20.60 -28.88 -19.30
CA LEU A 375 -19.21 -28.49 -19.53
C LEU A 375 -19.04 -26.98 -19.70
N ALA A 376 -20.06 -26.27 -20.18
CA ALA A 376 -20.10 -24.81 -20.23
C ALA A 376 -20.32 -24.21 -18.82
N SER A 377 -21.29 -24.71 -18.06
CA SER A 377 -21.59 -24.21 -16.71
C SER A 377 -20.39 -24.37 -15.76
N LEU A 378 -19.78 -25.56 -15.71
CA LEU A 378 -18.56 -25.78 -14.90
C LEU A 378 -17.37 -24.89 -15.33
N ARG A 379 -17.30 -24.50 -16.61
CA ARG A 379 -16.27 -23.57 -17.11
C ARG A 379 -16.57 -22.11 -16.76
N GLU A 380 -17.85 -21.74 -16.64
CA GLU A 380 -18.24 -20.41 -16.16
C GLU A 380 -18.09 -20.30 -14.65
N GLU A 381 -18.47 -21.31 -13.88
CA GLU A 381 -18.21 -21.41 -12.44
C GLU A 381 -16.69 -21.36 -12.15
N MET A 382 -15.86 -22.16 -12.83
CA MET A 382 -14.40 -22.06 -12.67
C MET A 382 -13.83 -20.70 -13.08
N LYS A 383 -14.43 -19.99 -14.05
CA LYS A 383 -14.01 -18.63 -14.42
C LYS A 383 -14.42 -17.61 -13.35
N LEU A 384 -15.57 -17.80 -12.71
CA LEU A 384 -16.06 -16.92 -11.64
C LEU A 384 -15.17 -17.08 -10.39
N CYS A 385 -14.99 -18.32 -9.91
CA CYS A 385 -14.10 -18.60 -8.77
C CYS A 385 -12.66 -18.13 -9.03
N ARG A 386 -12.14 -18.25 -10.27
CA ARG A 386 -10.81 -17.69 -10.61
C ARG A 386 -10.77 -16.17 -10.50
N ARG A 387 -11.80 -15.47 -10.97
CA ARG A 387 -11.86 -14.00 -10.86
C ARG A 387 -11.93 -13.54 -9.41
N GLU A 388 -12.66 -14.25 -8.56
CA GLU A 388 -12.75 -13.96 -7.13
C GLU A 388 -11.39 -14.21 -6.43
N ILE A 389 -10.72 -15.32 -6.73
CA ILE A 389 -9.37 -15.62 -6.23
C ILE A 389 -8.34 -14.59 -6.72
N ASP A 390 -8.37 -14.21 -8.00
CA ASP A 390 -7.43 -13.23 -8.57
C ASP A 390 -7.70 -11.81 -8.02
N ALA A 391 -8.97 -11.43 -7.77
CA ALA A 391 -9.33 -10.18 -7.11
C ALA A 391 -8.85 -10.14 -5.64
N ALA A 392 -9.14 -11.17 -4.85
CA ALA A 392 -8.68 -11.29 -3.47
C ALA A 392 -7.13 -11.30 -3.38
N LYS A 393 -6.45 -11.94 -4.34
CA LYS A 393 -4.98 -11.86 -4.45
C LYS A 393 -4.49 -10.46 -4.78
N HIS A 394 -5.13 -9.74 -5.68
CA HIS A 394 -4.72 -8.36 -6.01
C HIS A 394 -4.88 -7.45 -4.78
N GLU A 395 -6.02 -7.52 -4.10
CA GLU A 395 -6.31 -6.73 -2.90
C GLU A 395 -5.37 -7.06 -1.74
N ALA A 396 -5.04 -8.34 -1.54
CA ALA A 396 -4.01 -8.77 -0.59
C ALA A 396 -2.60 -8.28 -0.99
N GLN A 397 -2.24 -8.33 -2.27
CA GLN A 397 -0.94 -7.83 -2.75
C GLN A 397 -0.83 -6.30 -2.66
N GLU A 398 -1.90 -5.55 -2.93
CA GLU A 398 -1.96 -4.09 -2.73
C GLU A 398 -1.78 -3.76 -1.25
N SER A 399 -2.54 -4.41 -0.37
CA SER A 399 -2.43 -4.24 1.08
C SER A 399 -1.02 -4.60 1.60
N GLN A 400 -0.42 -5.65 1.07
CA GLN A 400 0.97 -6.05 1.37
C GLN A 400 2.00 -5.04 0.83
N HIS A 401 1.74 -4.42 -0.33
CA HIS A 401 2.59 -3.37 -0.90
C HIS A 401 2.50 -2.06 -0.11
N GLU A 402 1.30 -1.69 0.36
CA GLU A 402 1.08 -0.55 1.27
C GLU A 402 1.83 -0.77 2.60
N LEU A 403 1.67 -1.93 3.24
CA LEU A 403 2.41 -2.33 4.44
C LEU A 403 3.94 -2.28 4.23
N ASN A 404 4.43 -2.78 3.09
CA ASN A 404 5.86 -2.72 2.76
C ASN A 404 6.34 -1.30 2.43
N SER A 405 5.49 -0.41 1.92
CA SER A 405 5.80 1.01 1.73
C SER A 405 6.14 1.67 3.06
N TRP A 406 5.35 1.41 4.10
CA TRP A 406 5.57 1.98 5.44
C TRP A 406 6.58 1.21 6.29
N SER A 407 7.33 0.28 5.69
CA SER A 407 8.42 -0.46 6.37
C SER A 407 9.40 0.49 7.07
N LYS A 408 9.77 0.13 8.31
CA LYS A 408 10.57 0.95 9.22
C LYS A 408 11.93 1.33 8.62
N ILE A 409 12.22 2.64 8.56
CA ILE A 409 13.47 3.16 8.02
C ILE A 409 14.57 2.97 9.06
N ALA A 410 15.56 2.12 8.74
CA ALA A 410 16.70 1.88 9.62
C ALA A 410 17.66 3.09 9.63
N VAL A 411 17.69 3.81 10.76
CA VAL A 411 18.53 5.00 10.96
C VAL A 411 19.71 4.67 11.90
N ARG A 412 20.95 4.86 11.44
CA ARG A 412 22.15 4.84 12.29
C ARG A 412 22.40 6.22 12.89
N LEU A 413 22.73 6.25 14.18
CA LEU A 413 23.08 7.48 14.90
C LEU A 413 24.57 7.82 14.71
N PRO A 414 24.93 9.09 14.45
CA PRO A 414 26.32 9.54 14.41
C PRO A 414 27.06 9.31 15.73
N ARG A 415 28.36 8.98 15.68
CA ARG A 415 29.16 8.73 16.89
C ARG A 415 29.18 9.97 17.80
N GLY A 416 28.79 9.78 19.06
CA GLY A 416 28.69 10.86 20.06
C GLY A 416 27.33 11.54 20.14
N MET A 417 26.36 11.20 19.29
CA MET A 417 24.98 11.65 19.44
C MET A 417 24.22 10.75 20.43
N HIS A 418 23.49 11.37 21.36
CA HIS A 418 22.63 10.63 22.29
C HIS A 418 21.34 10.13 21.60
N PRO A 419 20.83 8.93 21.95
CA PRO A 419 19.63 8.37 21.32
C PRO A 419 18.36 9.23 21.39
N HIS A 420 18.22 10.10 22.40
CA HIS A 420 17.02 10.93 22.58
C HIS A 420 16.72 11.88 21.41
N LYS A 421 17.74 12.27 20.62
CA LYS A 421 17.59 13.21 19.50
C LYS A 421 16.87 12.63 18.27
N LEU A 422 16.59 11.34 18.27
CA LEU A 422 15.82 10.63 17.24
C LEU A 422 14.55 10.09 17.89
N HIS A 423 13.38 10.62 17.51
CA HIS A 423 12.12 10.26 18.15
C HIS A 423 11.43 9.05 17.49
N GLY A 424 11.63 8.82 16.19
CA GLY A 424 11.03 7.71 15.44
C GLY A 424 10.40 8.16 14.13
N GLN A 425 9.62 7.32 13.47
CA GLN A 425 8.80 7.74 12.32
C GLN A 425 7.43 8.29 12.78
N VAL A 426 6.83 9.20 12.00
CA VAL A 426 5.54 9.82 12.37
C VAL A 426 4.44 8.78 12.61
N PHE A 427 4.37 7.69 11.84
CA PHE A 427 3.40 6.62 12.11
C PHE A 427 3.64 5.86 13.44
N GLU A 428 4.85 5.91 14.00
CA GLU A 428 5.18 5.34 15.33
C GLU A 428 4.88 6.32 16.47
N LEU A 429 4.58 7.58 16.13
CA LEU A 429 4.37 8.71 17.04
C LEU A 429 2.92 9.24 16.98
N VAL A 430 2.10 8.69 16.08
CA VAL A 430 0.71 9.12 15.84
C VAL A 430 -0.22 7.92 16.05
N GLU A 431 -1.01 8.00 17.09
CA GLU A 431 -2.00 7.01 17.47
C GLU A 431 -3.41 7.65 17.33
N LEU A 432 -4.34 7.01 16.61
CA LEU A 432 -5.71 7.54 16.44
C LEU A 432 -6.61 7.00 17.56
N LYS A 433 -7.48 7.83 18.18
CA LYS A 433 -8.47 7.48 19.24
C LYS A 433 -9.64 6.58 18.78
N ASN A 434 -10.24 5.78 19.68
CA ASN A 434 -11.03 4.57 19.33
C ASN A 434 -12.11 4.81 18.27
N ASP A 435 -13.00 5.74 18.59
CA ASP A 435 -14.16 6.18 17.82
C ASP A 435 -13.84 6.67 16.38
N TYR A 436 -12.57 6.78 16.01
CA TYR A 436 -12.10 7.15 14.67
C TYR A 436 -11.36 6.03 13.91
N LEU A 437 -11.46 4.77 14.34
CA LEU A 437 -10.92 3.60 13.61
C LEU A 437 -11.49 3.48 12.19
N ASP A 438 -12.80 3.63 12.04
CA ASP A 438 -13.51 3.60 10.75
C ASP A 438 -12.97 4.66 9.76
N PHE A 439 -12.48 5.78 10.29
CA PHE A 439 -11.89 6.86 9.50
C PHE A 439 -10.38 6.69 9.28
N ALA A 440 -9.72 5.68 9.86
CA ALA A 440 -8.27 5.52 9.79
C ALA A 440 -7.77 5.44 8.34
N LYS A 441 -8.44 4.69 7.46
CA LYS A 441 -8.07 4.57 6.04
C LYS A 441 -8.25 5.89 5.28
N ALA A 442 -9.27 6.69 5.62
CA ALA A 442 -9.46 8.04 5.06
C ALA A 442 -8.39 9.03 5.56
N LEU A 443 -7.99 8.92 6.83
CA LEU A 443 -6.98 9.78 7.46
C LEU A 443 -5.56 9.44 6.97
N GLN A 444 -5.27 8.15 6.78
CA GLN A 444 -4.10 7.62 6.09
C GLN A 444 -3.98 8.18 4.67
N LEU A 445 -5.06 8.16 3.88
CA LEU A 445 -5.11 8.77 2.54
C LEU A 445 -4.87 10.29 2.56
N LEU A 446 -5.40 11.00 3.57
CA LEU A 446 -5.26 12.45 3.73
C LEU A 446 -3.85 12.90 4.13
N VAL A 447 -3.19 12.17 5.04
CA VAL A 447 -1.83 12.50 5.52
C VAL A 447 -0.78 11.94 4.56
N GLY A 448 -1.04 10.77 3.97
CA GLY A 448 -0.21 10.10 2.98
C GLY A 448 1.22 9.86 3.44
N GLY A 449 2.18 9.96 2.51
CA GLY A 449 3.61 9.73 2.76
C GLY A 449 4.28 10.66 3.78
N LYS A 450 3.56 11.60 4.42
CA LYS A 450 4.06 12.34 5.59
C LYS A 450 4.15 11.48 6.85
N LEU A 451 3.38 10.38 6.91
CA LEU A 451 3.47 9.39 7.99
C LEU A 451 4.84 8.66 8.02
N GLU A 452 5.54 8.58 6.88
CA GLU A 452 6.88 7.99 6.80
C GLU A 452 8.01 8.92 7.31
N TYR A 453 7.72 10.19 7.61
CA TYR A 453 8.76 11.16 7.99
C TYR A 453 9.42 10.75 9.31
N VAL A 454 10.74 10.92 9.41
CA VAL A 454 11.51 10.57 10.60
C VAL A 454 11.65 11.84 11.47
N VAL A 455 11.06 11.83 12.65
CA VAL A 455 11.06 12.97 13.58
C VAL A 455 12.35 12.98 14.40
N VAL A 456 12.96 14.15 14.47
CA VAL A 456 14.27 14.41 15.09
C VAL A 456 14.22 15.72 15.86
N GLU A 457 15.03 15.85 16.91
CA GLU A 457 14.79 16.91 17.90
C GLU A 457 15.18 18.32 17.41
N ASP A 458 16.31 18.45 16.70
CA ASP A 458 16.80 19.73 16.20
C ASP A 458 17.30 19.67 14.73
N LYS A 459 17.43 20.85 14.10
CA LYS A 459 17.93 20.98 12.73
C LYS A 459 19.33 20.38 12.55
N ASP A 460 20.15 20.35 13.60
CA ASP A 460 21.54 19.92 13.49
C ASP A 460 21.70 18.40 13.65
N ALA A 461 20.91 17.74 14.50
CA ALA A 461 20.73 16.29 14.46
C ALA A 461 20.14 15.85 13.13
N SER A 462 19.17 16.60 12.57
CA SER A 462 18.62 16.33 11.24
C SER A 462 19.72 16.27 10.17
N LYS A 463 20.59 17.28 10.09
CA LYS A 463 21.71 17.30 9.13
C LYS A 463 22.72 16.18 9.39
N ALA A 464 23.07 15.93 10.65
CA ALA A 464 24.05 14.92 11.02
C ALA A 464 23.56 13.50 10.71
N ILE A 465 22.30 13.18 11.05
CA ILE A 465 21.65 11.90 10.74
C ILE A 465 21.51 11.70 9.22
N PHE A 466 21.14 12.76 8.47
CA PHE A 466 21.04 12.68 7.01
C PHE A 466 22.38 12.35 6.33
N LYS A 467 23.47 12.93 6.85
CA LYS A 467 24.83 12.73 6.34
C LYS A 467 25.39 11.35 6.70
N GLU A 468 25.23 10.90 7.94
CA GLU A 468 25.76 9.60 8.41
C GLU A 468 25.09 8.41 7.70
N ASN A 469 23.80 8.52 7.40
CA ASN A 469 23.04 7.47 6.68
C ASN A 469 23.11 7.58 5.16
N ASN A 470 23.82 8.59 4.64
CA ASN A 470 23.96 8.89 3.21
C ASN A 470 22.61 8.93 2.45
N PHE A 471 21.56 9.49 3.07
CA PHE A 471 20.22 9.52 2.47
C PHE A 471 20.14 10.30 1.15
N ALA A 472 21.15 11.12 0.83
CA ALA A 472 21.31 11.78 -0.46
C ALA A 472 21.47 10.81 -1.66
N SER A 473 21.96 9.58 -1.43
CA SER A 473 22.12 8.54 -2.47
C SER A 473 21.16 7.37 -2.31
N SER A 474 20.19 7.46 -1.39
CA SER A 474 19.18 6.43 -1.15
C SER A 474 18.17 6.36 -2.30
N ARG A 475 17.77 5.14 -2.68
CA ARG A 475 16.69 4.90 -3.65
C ARG A 475 15.29 5.22 -3.07
N ARG A 476 15.16 5.23 -1.73
CA ARG A 476 13.95 5.65 -0.99
C ARG A 476 14.15 7.06 -0.44
N ARG A 477 13.20 7.96 -0.74
CA ARG A 477 13.25 9.38 -0.35
C ARG A 477 12.89 9.54 1.13
N VAL A 478 13.90 9.74 1.98
CA VAL A 478 13.70 9.94 3.43
C VAL A 478 13.60 11.44 3.74
N THR A 479 12.57 11.83 4.49
CA THR A 479 12.39 13.20 4.99
C THR A 479 12.56 13.19 6.51
N LEU A 480 13.52 13.96 7.00
CA LEU A 480 13.73 14.22 8.43
C LEU A 480 12.97 15.49 8.83
N LEU A 481 12.20 15.40 9.90
CA LEU A 481 11.35 16.49 10.40
C LEU A 481 11.89 16.99 11.75
N PRO A 482 12.51 18.19 11.82
CA PRO A 482 12.96 18.77 13.07
C PRO A 482 11.74 19.22 13.90
N ILE A 483 11.55 18.65 15.09
CA ILE A 483 10.37 18.94 15.91
C ILE A 483 10.31 20.41 16.37
N GLN A 484 11.48 21.04 16.57
CA GLN A 484 11.61 22.48 16.84
C GLN A 484 11.15 23.39 15.69
N ASP A 485 11.09 22.89 14.45
CA ASP A 485 10.60 23.64 13.29
C ASP A 485 9.10 23.44 13.04
N CYS A 486 8.48 22.48 13.70
CA CYS A 486 7.06 22.18 13.54
C CYS A 486 6.21 23.28 14.19
N GLN A 487 5.53 24.08 13.37
CA GLN A 487 4.51 25.00 13.85
C GLN A 487 3.29 24.18 14.32
N VAL A 488 3.01 24.25 15.63
CA VAL A 488 1.85 23.60 16.23
C VAL A 488 0.57 24.28 15.74
N GLY A 489 -0.27 23.54 15.01
CA GLY A 489 -1.58 23.99 14.57
C GLY A 489 -2.60 24.04 15.72
N LYS A 490 -3.90 24.14 15.38
CA LYS A 490 -4.96 24.00 16.40
C LYS A 490 -4.84 22.65 17.11
N ILE A 491 -4.49 22.70 18.39
CA ILE A 491 -4.57 21.56 19.31
C ILE A 491 -6.07 21.34 19.59
N CYS A 492 -6.61 20.17 19.23
CA CYS A 492 -7.93 19.77 19.72
C CYS A 492 -7.75 19.42 21.20
N ASP A 493 -8.27 20.26 22.09
CA ASP A 493 -7.89 20.26 23.50
C ASP A 493 -8.66 19.22 24.34
N THR A 494 -8.44 17.98 23.93
CA THR A 494 -8.47 16.76 24.72
C THR A 494 -7.42 15.79 24.08
N ALA A 495 -6.29 15.39 24.72
CA ALA A 495 -5.96 15.55 26.15
C ALA A 495 -4.59 14.97 26.77
N VAL A 496 -3.95 15.62 27.81
CA VAL A 496 -3.08 15.17 29.01
C VAL A 496 -1.80 14.24 29.07
N ARG A 497 -0.94 14.57 30.08
CA ARG A 497 0.23 13.87 30.68
C ARG A 497 -0.03 12.60 31.53
N LEU A 498 1.04 11.81 31.66
CA LEU A 498 1.43 11.15 32.92
C LEU A 498 2.84 11.60 33.37
N THR A 499 3.01 11.88 34.66
CA THR A 499 4.33 11.98 35.32
C THR A 499 4.25 11.46 36.75
N HIS A 500 4.87 10.30 37.05
CA HIS A 500 5.93 10.15 38.06
C HIS A 500 6.43 8.69 38.15
N LEU A 501 7.72 8.51 38.44
CA LEU A 501 8.40 7.22 38.58
C LEU A 501 7.95 6.43 39.82
N ALA A 502 8.03 5.10 39.72
CA ALA A 502 8.38 4.23 40.84
C ALA A 502 9.11 2.96 40.33
N LEU A 503 10.40 2.84 40.68
CA LEU A 503 11.36 1.74 40.42
C LEU A 503 11.63 1.36 38.95
#